data_AF-X0YQY1-F1
#
_entry.id   AF-X0YQY1-F1
#
_cell.length_a   1.000
_cell.length_b   1.000
_cell.length_c   1.000
_cell.angle_alpha   90.00
_cell.angle_beta   90.00
_cell.angle_gamma   90.00
#
_symmetry.space_group_name_H-M   'P 1'
#
loop_
_entity.id
_entity.type
_entity.pdbx_description
1 polymer ?
#
loop_
_entity_poly.entity_id
_entity_poly.type
_entity_poly.pdbx_seq_one_letter_code
_entity_poly.pdbx_strand_id
1 'polypeptide(L)'
;MEKFLSPETIYAGVISKEISKNFAADQLISLIEGSNNSETRSESISILNKLRVSESKIFKLIENSLLSDESPTVRFSAVNLIGCQFLKEGIDTLIWVVQHDKSPLVIKAIFDLNLNLANTHLKSLKKELHNYLEKIALAV
;
A
#
# COMPACT_ATOMS: atom_id res chain seq x y z
N MET A 1 26.18 11.81 -4.13
CA MET A 1 24.73 11.55 -4.08
C MET A 1 24.44 10.64 -5.26
N GLU A 2 24.19 9.35 -5.02
CA GLU A 2 23.75 8.47 -6.12
C GLU A 2 22.46 9.07 -6.71
N LYS A 3 22.46 9.28 -8.01
CA LYS A 3 21.30 9.82 -8.73
C LYS A 3 20.30 8.69 -8.84
N PHE A 4 19.41 8.55 -7.85
CA PHE A 4 18.33 7.59 -7.93
C PHE A 4 17.48 7.87 -9.17
N LEU A 5 17.16 6.82 -9.93
CA LEU A 5 16.22 6.88 -11.04
C LEU A 5 14.83 7.19 -10.48
N SER A 6 13.99 7.89 -11.24
CA SER A 6 12.59 8.07 -10.84
C SER A 6 11.87 6.72 -10.86
N PRO A 7 10.80 6.54 -10.06
CA PRO A 7 10.03 5.29 -10.06
C PRO A 7 9.59 4.88 -11.48
N GLU A 8 9.13 5.83 -12.29
CA GLU A 8 8.70 5.61 -13.68
C GLU A 8 9.85 5.13 -14.56
N THR A 9 11.05 5.69 -14.37
CA THR A 9 12.24 5.27 -15.12
C THR A 9 12.64 3.84 -14.75
N ILE A 10 12.56 3.48 -13.47
CA ILE A 10 12.79 2.10 -13.01
C ILE A 10 11.77 1.16 -13.65
N TYR A 11 10.48 1.52 -13.63
CA TYR A 11 9.44 0.69 -14.24
C TYR A 11 9.65 0.52 -15.74
N ALA A 12 9.95 1.60 -16.46
CA ALA A 12 10.24 1.58 -17.89
C ALA A 12 11.40 0.63 -18.21
N GLY A 13 12.47 0.64 -17.42
CA GLY A 13 13.61 -0.27 -17.58
C GLY A 13 13.25 -1.75 -17.41
N VAL A 14 12.27 -2.08 -16.56
CA VAL A 14 11.75 -3.44 -16.47
C VAL A 14 10.96 -3.81 -17.73
N ILE A 15 10.12 -2.90 -18.22
CA ILE A 15 9.29 -3.13 -19.41
C ILE A 15 10.15 -3.29 -20.68
N SER A 16 11.22 -2.49 -20.82
CA SER A 16 12.18 -2.62 -21.92
C SER A 16 13.17 -3.77 -21.74
N LYS A 17 13.12 -4.49 -20.60
CA LYS A 17 14.02 -5.58 -20.23
C LYS A 17 15.49 -5.15 -20.04
N GLU A 18 15.74 -3.86 -19.81
CA GLU A 18 17.05 -3.31 -19.49
C GLU A 18 17.50 -3.65 -18.07
N ILE A 19 16.55 -3.76 -17.13
CA ILE A 19 16.80 -4.18 -15.76
C ILE A 19 15.89 -5.33 -15.33
N SER A 20 16.37 -6.14 -14.39
CA SER A 20 15.58 -7.22 -13.81
C SER A 20 14.52 -6.70 -12.83
N LYS A 21 13.46 -7.47 -12.62
CA LYS A 21 12.44 -7.15 -11.59
C LYS A 21 13.02 -7.05 -10.18
N ASN A 22 14.00 -7.89 -9.84
CA ASN A 22 14.62 -7.90 -8.52
C ASN A 22 15.43 -6.62 -8.30
N PHE A 23 16.25 -6.24 -9.29
CA PHE A 23 16.99 -4.98 -9.24
C PHE A 23 16.06 -3.77 -9.13
N ALA A 24 14.98 -3.76 -9.92
CA ALA A 24 13.96 -2.72 -9.82
C ALA A 24 13.31 -2.67 -8.43
N ALA A 25 13.00 -3.82 -7.82
CA ALA A 25 12.42 -3.89 -6.49
C ALA A 25 13.35 -3.25 -5.44
N ASP A 26 14.64 -3.58 -5.47
CA ASP A 26 15.61 -3.02 -4.51
C ASP A 26 15.76 -1.49 -4.67
N GLN A 27 15.71 -0.98 -5.90
CA GLN A 27 15.71 0.47 -6.17
C GLN A 27 14.44 1.15 -5.67
N LEU A 28 13.27 0.55 -5.90
CA LEU A 28 11.98 1.09 -5.43
C LEU A 28 11.91 1.07 -3.89
N ILE A 29 12.43 0.03 -3.24
CA ILE A 29 12.56 -0.03 -1.78
C ILE A 29 13.41 1.13 -1.27
N SER A 30 14.58 1.37 -1.88
CA SER A 30 15.47 2.47 -1.51
C SER A 30 14.77 3.84 -1.63
N LEU A 31 13.93 4.03 -2.66
CA LEU A 31 13.13 5.24 -2.83
C LEU A 31 12.03 5.39 -1.76
N ILE A 32 11.39 4.30 -1.35
CA ILE A 32 10.37 4.32 -0.28
C ILE A 32 11.01 4.73 1.05
N GLU A 33 12.18 4.19 1.38
CA GLU A 33 12.84 4.43 2.67
C GLU A 33 13.54 5.79 2.74
N GLY A 34 14.13 6.25 1.63
CA GLY A 34 15.02 7.41 1.61
C GLY A 34 14.44 8.72 1.06
N SER A 35 13.31 8.68 0.35
CA SER A 35 12.78 9.87 -0.30
C SER A 35 11.92 10.72 0.64
N ASN A 36 12.20 12.02 0.70
CA ASN A 36 11.33 13.00 1.36
C ASN A 36 10.09 13.35 0.51
N ASN A 37 10.06 12.98 -0.78
CA ASN A 37 8.93 13.25 -1.66
C ASN A 37 7.88 12.13 -1.58
N SER A 38 6.68 12.47 -1.11
CA SER A 38 5.57 11.52 -0.96
C SER A 38 5.09 10.92 -2.28
N GLU A 39 5.16 11.66 -3.38
CA GLU A 39 4.81 11.17 -4.72
C GLU A 39 5.76 10.05 -5.12
N THR A 40 7.08 10.28 -5.01
CA THR A 40 8.12 9.27 -5.25
C THR A 40 7.90 8.00 -4.43
N ARG A 41 7.62 8.13 -3.13
CA ARG A 41 7.33 6.98 -2.26
C ARG A 41 6.06 6.26 -2.70
N SER A 42 4.96 6.99 -2.89
CA SER A 42 3.66 6.42 -3.23
C SER A 42 3.66 5.70 -4.57
N GLU A 43 4.40 6.22 -5.55
CA GLU A 43 4.51 5.61 -6.86
C GLU A 43 5.44 4.40 -6.84
N SER A 44 6.51 4.45 -6.05
CA SER A 44 7.38 3.28 -5.86
C SER A 44 6.59 2.08 -5.32
N ILE A 45 5.72 2.31 -4.34
CA ILE A 45 4.79 1.29 -3.82
C ILE A 45 3.83 0.82 -4.93
N SER A 46 3.24 1.74 -5.69
CA SER A 46 2.34 1.38 -6.79
C SER A 46 3.01 0.49 -7.84
N ILE A 47 4.27 0.79 -8.18
CA ILE A 47 5.06 0.01 -9.13
C ILE A 47 5.44 -1.36 -8.56
N LEU A 48 5.85 -1.46 -7.31
CA LEU A 48 6.04 -2.76 -6.64
C LEU A 48 4.76 -3.61 -6.75
N ASN A 49 3.59 -2.98 -6.61
CA ASN A 49 2.32 -3.68 -6.79
C ASN A 49 2.13 -4.19 -8.23
N LYS A 50 2.38 -3.34 -9.23
CA LYS A 50 2.30 -3.70 -10.66
C LYS A 50 3.27 -4.83 -11.05
N LEU A 51 4.48 -4.80 -10.51
CA LEU A 51 5.53 -5.78 -10.81
C LEU A 51 5.27 -7.16 -10.19
N ARG A 52 4.35 -7.25 -9.22
CA ARG A 52 4.00 -8.45 -8.45
C ARG A 52 5.22 -9.05 -7.73
N VAL A 53 6.01 -8.20 -7.09
CA VAL A 53 7.17 -8.63 -6.30
C VAL A 53 6.68 -8.99 -4.90
N SER A 54 6.65 -10.29 -4.59
CA SER A 54 6.17 -10.81 -3.31
C SER A 54 7.32 -11.44 -2.52
N GLU A 55 8.01 -10.63 -1.71
CA GLU A 55 9.00 -11.09 -0.74
C GLU A 55 8.56 -10.68 0.67
N SER A 56 8.82 -11.50 1.68
CA SER A 56 8.45 -11.19 3.08
C SER A 56 9.06 -9.89 3.58
N LYS A 57 10.26 -9.54 3.10
CA LYS A 57 10.93 -8.26 3.40
C LYS A 57 10.10 -7.04 2.93
N ILE A 58 9.36 -7.19 1.83
CA ILE A 58 8.52 -6.14 1.26
C ILE A 58 7.28 -5.93 2.14
N PHE A 59 6.67 -7.00 2.67
CA PHE A 59 5.49 -6.85 3.52
C PHE A 59 5.76 -5.91 4.70
N LYS A 60 6.86 -6.12 5.45
CA LYS A 60 7.14 -5.29 6.63
C LYS A 60 7.39 -3.83 6.28
N LEU A 61 8.07 -3.56 5.17
CA LEU A 61 8.26 -2.20 4.66
C LEU A 61 6.92 -1.54 4.36
N ILE A 62 6.06 -2.21 3.60
CA ILE A 62 4.77 -1.66 3.18
C ILE A 62 3.81 -1.53 4.37
N GLU A 63 3.84 -2.45 5.33
CA GLU A 63 3.12 -2.33 6.59
C GLU A 63 3.54 -1.06 7.34
N ASN A 64 4.84 -0.81 7.48
CA ASN A 64 5.33 0.41 8.11
C ASN A 64 4.88 1.67 7.33
N SER A 65 4.98 1.66 6.00
CA SER A 65 4.44 2.75 5.17
C SER A 65 2.95 2.98 5.39
N LEU A 66 2.15 1.93 5.55
CA LEU A 66 0.73 2.02 5.85
C LEU A 66 0.46 2.59 7.26
N LEU A 67 1.26 2.22 8.26
CA LEU A 67 0.99 2.60 9.65
C LEU A 67 1.55 3.97 10.03
N SER A 68 2.65 4.41 9.42
CA SER A 68 3.38 5.59 9.90
C SER A 68 3.75 6.64 8.85
N ASP A 69 3.56 6.41 7.54
CA ASP A 69 3.86 7.47 6.56
C ASP A 69 2.91 8.65 6.76
N GLU A 70 3.45 9.87 6.82
CA GLU A 70 2.68 11.09 7.03
C GLU A 70 1.70 11.36 5.88
N SER A 71 2.05 10.95 4.66
CA SER A 71 1.24 11.17 3.47
C SER A 71 0.11 10.15 3.33
N PRO A 72 -1.16 10.60 3.26
CA PRO A 72 -2.28 9.73 2.93
C PRO A 72 -2.15 9.04 1.57
N THR A 73 -1.43 9.62 0.61
CA THR A 73 -1.24 9.00 -0.72
C THR A 73 -0.30 7.81 -0.66
N VAL A 74 0.72 7.86 0.20
CA VAL A 74 1.62 6.73 0.43
C VAL A 74 0.87 5.61 1.14
N ARG A 75 0.13 5.93 2.21
CA ARG A 75 -0.71 4.97 2.93
C ARG A 75 -1.76 4.33 2.02
N PHE A 76 -2.39 5.11 1.13
CA PHE A 76 -3.29 4.60 0.09
C PHE A 76 -2.63 3.57 -0.82
N SER A 77 -1.44 3.85 -1.36
CA SER A 77 -0.69 2.90 -2.17
C SER A 77 -0.36 1.62 -1.40
N ALA A 78 -0.03 1.76 -0.11
CA ALA A 78 0.27 0.62 0.76
C ALA A 78 -0.96 -0.29 1.00
N VAL A 79 -2.16 0.28 1.24
CA VAL A 79 -3.41 -0.48 1.31
C VAL A 79 -3.60 -1.34 0.07
N ASN A 80 -3.45 -0.74 -1.11
CA ASN A 80 -3.67 -1.43 -2.38
C ASN A 80 -2.68 -2.59 -2.58
N LEU A 81 -1.40 -2.38 -2.26
CA LEU A 81 -0.39 -3.43 -2.38
C LEU A 81 -0.63 -4.56 -1.38
N ILE A 82 -0.88 -4.25 -0.10
CA ILE A 82 -1.19 -5.25 0.93
C ILE A 82 -2.42 -6.06 0.52
N GLY A 83 -3.51 -5.41 0.17
CA GLY A 83 -4.72 -6.15 -0.17
C GLY A 83 -4.63 -6.94 -1.48
N CYS A 84 -3.72 -6.58 -2.40
CA CYS A 84 -3.49 -7.31 -3.65
C CYS A 84 -2.54 -8.50 -3.51
N GLN A 85 -1.58 -8.45 -2.59
CA GLN A 85 -0.48 -9.43 -2.53
C GLN A 85 -0.26 -10.07 -1.15
N PHE A 86 -0.59 -9.34 -0.07
CA PHE A 86 -0.33 -9.73 1.31
C PHE A 86 -1.61 -9.77 2.15
N LEU A 87 -2.77 -9.97 1.53
CA LEU A 87 -4.06 -9.84 2.23
C LEU A 87 -4.16 -10.72 3.47
N LYS A 88 -3.67 -11.97 3.38
CA LYS A 88 -3.68 -12.91 4.51
C LYS A 88 -2.79 -12.42 5.66
N GLU A 89 -1.66 -11.82 5.35
CA GLU A 89 -0.67 -11.37 6.32
C GLU A 89 -1.03 -10.00 6.92
N GLY A 90 -1.59 -9.09 6.12
CA GLY A 90 -1.91 -7.72 6.51
C GLY A 90 -3.36 -7.47 6.89
N ILE A 91 -4.21 -8.50 7.04
CA ILE A 91 -5.63 -8.28 7.38
C ILE A 91 -5.81 -7.58 8.73
N ASP A 92 -5.00 -7.94 9.73
CA ASP A 92 -5.04 -7.31 11.05
C ASP A 92 -4.53 -5.86 10.99
N THR A 93 -3.52 -5.59 10.17
CA THR A 93 -3.04 -4.24 9.86
C THR A 93 -4.15 -3.39 9.23
N LEU A 94 -4.87 -3.92 8.23
CA LEU A 94 -5.99 -3.22 7.59
C LEU A 94 -7.13 -2.95 8.57
N ILE A 95 -7.44 -3.89 9.47
CA ILE A 95 -8.43 -3.69 10.55
C ILE A 95 -7.99 -2.54 11.46
N TRP A 96 -6.72 -2.54 11.89
CA TRP A 96 -6.20 -1.48 12.75
C TRP A 96 -6.29 -0.11 12.08
N VAL A 97 -5.97 -0.02 10.78
CA VAL A 97 -6.06 1.22 10.00
C VAL A 97 -7.49 1.75 9.93
N VAL A 98 -8.50 0.89 9.74
CA VAL A 98 -9.92 1.32 9.78
C VAL A 98 -10.28 2.00 11.11
N GLN A 99 -9.67 1.54 12.21
CA GLN A 99 -9.98 2.06 13.54
C GLN A 99 -9.23 3.36 13.88
N HIS A 100 -8.08 3.62 13.24
CA HIS A 100 -7.15 4.65 13.68
C HIS A 100 -6.76 5.69 12.61
N ASP A 101 -6.85 5.37 11.32
CA ASP A 101 -6.52 6.32 10.26
C ASP A 101 -7.70 7.29 10.02
N LYS A 102 -7.38 8.58 10.03
CA LYS A 102 -8.36 9.66 9.90
C LYS A 102 -8.55 10.10 8.45
N SER A 103 -7.77 9.58 7.52
CA SER A 103 -7.81 9.97 6.11
C SER A 103 -8.98 9.31 5.37
N PRO A 104 -9.93 10.08 4.82
CA PRO A 104 -10.99 9.52 3.98
C PRO A 104 -10.45 8.75 2.77
N LEU A 105 -9.30 9.18 2.22
CA LEU A 105 -8.66 8.51 1.09
C LEU A 105 -8.23 7.08 1.45
N VAL A 106 -7.63 6.90 2.62
CA VAL A 106 -7.13 5.59 3.07
C VAL A 106 -8.32 4.67 3.40
N ILE A 107 -9.32 5.18 4.13
CA ILE A 107 -10.52 4.41 4.44
C ILE A 107 -11.27 4.00 3.18
N LYS A 108 -11.39 4.89 2.20
CA LYS A 108 -11.99 4.56 0.90
C LYS A 108 -11.26 3.42 0.20
N ALA A 109 -9.92 3.41 0.21
CA ALA A 109 -9.15 2.32 -0.38
C ALA A 109 -9.47 0.96 0.24
N ILE A 110 -9.61 0.90 1.56
CA ILE A 110 -9.95 -0.34 2.28
C ILE A 110 -11.40 -0.75 1.95
N PHE A 111 -12.31 0.21 1.84
CA PHE A 111 -13.69 -0.05 1.43
C PHE A 111 -13.76 -0.62 0.00
N ASP A 112 -13.07 0.00 -0.96
CA ASP A 112 -12.99 -0.46 -2.35
C ASP A 112 -12.37 -1.87 -2.44
N LEU A 113 -11.34 -2.13 -1.62
CA LEU A 113 -10.73 -3.46 -1.51
C LEU A 113 -11.79 -4.50 -1.08
N ASN A 114 -12.58 -4.19 -0.07
CA ASN A 114 -13.60 -5.08 0.47
C ASN A 114 -14.75 -5.33 -0.53
N LEU A 115 -15.10 -4.35 -1.38
CA LEU A 115 -16.09 -4.55 -2.45
C LEU A 115 -15.58 -5.50 -3.54
N ASN A 116 -14.30 -5.41 -3.89
CA ASN A 116 -13.71 -6.19 -4.98
C ASN A 116 -13.38 -7.63 -4.59
N LEU A 117 -13.30 -7.92 -3.29
CA LEU A 117 -12.96 -9.24 -2.78
C LEU A 117 -14.23 -9.95 -2.30
N ALA A 118 -14.82 -10.77 -3.18
CA ALA A 118 -15.95 -11.67 -2.86
C ALA A 118 -15.53 -12.86 -1.96
N ASN A 119 -14.70 -12.60 -0.96
CA ASN A 119 -14.00 -13.63 -0.20
C ASN A 119 -14.48 -13.69 1.26
N THR A 120 -14.87 -14.88 1.70
CA THR A 120 -15.40 -15.17 3.04
C THR A 120 -14.39 -14.91 4.16
N HIS A 121 -13.10 -14.78 3.83
CA HIS A 121 -12.02 -14.45 4.76
C HIS A 121 -12.01 -12.99 5.24
N LEU A 122 -12.84 -12.10 4.66
CA LEU A 122 -12.89 -10.67 5.03
C LEU A 122 -14.00 -10.31 6.02
N LYS A 123 -14.68 -11.28 6.62
CA LYS A 123 -15.80 -11.02 7.54
C LYS A 123 -15.43 -10.04 8.66
N SER A 124 -14.25 -10.19 9.26
CA SER A 124 -13.77 -9.31 10.33
C SER A 124 -13.51 -7.89 9.82
N LEU A 125 -12.82 -7.73 8.69
CA LEU A 125 -12.58 -6.42 8.07
C LEU A 125 -13.90 -5.72 7.68
N LYS A 126 -14.84 -6.46 7.08
CA LYS A 126 -16.16 -5.95 6.72
C LYS A 126 -16.94 -5.47 7.94
N LYS A 127 -16.88 -6.22 9.05
CA LYS A 127 -17.52 -5.84 10.32
C LYS A 127 -16.93 -4.53 10.84
N GLU A 128 -15.61 -4.39 10.84
CA GLU A 128 -14.95 -3.17 11.33
C GLU A 128 -15.23 -1.96 10.44
N LEU A 129 -15.26 -2.12 9.12
CA LEU A 129 -15.69 -1.06 8.20
C LEU A 129 -17.14 -0.62 8.48
N HIS A 130 -18.04 -1.56 8.74
CA HIS A 130 -19.42 -1.24 9.07
C HIS A 130 -19.53 -0.46 10.38
N ASN A 131 -18.88 -0.93 11.44
CA ASN A 131 -18.84 -0.26 12.74
C ASN A 131 -18.27 1.17 12.62
N TYR A 132 -17.23 1.37 11.81
CA TYR A 132 -16.65 2.69 11.55
C TYR A 132 -17.66 3.63 10.87
N LEU A 133 -18.35 3.15 9.83
CA LEU A 133 -19.36 3.93 9.12
C LEU A 133 -20.56 4.29 10.00
N GLU A 134 -21.03 3.37 10.85
CA GLU A 134 -22.10 3.65 11.82
C GLU A 134 -21.69 4.74 12.82
N LYS A 135 -20.47 4.68 13.37
CA LYS A 135 -19.95 5.69 14.29
C LYS A 135 -19.92 7.08 13.65
N ILE A 136 -19.54 7.18 12.38
CA ILE A 136 -19.56 8.46 11.66
C ILE A 136 -20.98 8.93 11.42
N ALA A 137 -21.87 8.05 10.95
CA ALA A 137 -23.25 8.42 10.64
C ALA A 137 -24.02 8.93 11.89
N LEU A 138 -23.69 8.41 13.07
CA LEU A 138 -24.28 8.86 14.35
C LEU A 138 -23.64 10.15 14.91
N ALA A 139 -22.52 10.60 14.36
CA ALA A 139 -21.80 11.80 14.79
C ALA A 139 -22.18 13.07 14.01
N VAL A 140 -23.11 12.96 13.05
CA VAL A 140 -23.65 14.05 12.21
C VAL A 140 -25.08 14.36 12.64
#